data_AF-A0A971NQ06-F1
#
_entry.id   AF-A0A971NQ06-F1
#
_cell.length_a   1.000
_cell.length_b   1.000
_cell.length_c   1.000
_cell.angle_alpha   90.00
_cell.angle_beta   90.00
_cell.angle_gamma   90.00
#
_symmetry.space_group_name_H-M   'P 1'
#
loop_
_entity.id
_entity.type
_entity.pdbx_description
1 polymer ?
#
loop_
_entity_poly.entity_id
_entity_poly.type
_entity_poly.pdbx_seq_one_letter_code
_entity_poly.pdbx_strand_id
1 'polypeptide(L)'
;MTSERLVKTVCLLGAVLVLCAGCGRKLPPLPPGLPDPVRIVSAKFIGDEVVVEAECNVAGGNVLLLGKPKGICPSCTDDLVQKDEKPAEEAAVIRLTDPRPDAPYMVYRLAFRKGSLFWMTDAKVVRK
;
A
#
# COMPACT_ATOMS: atom_id res chain seq x y z
N MET A 1 9.11 -64.63 19.97
CA MET A 1 7.94 -63.77 19.67
C MET A 1 8.23 -62.26 19.70
N THR A 2 9.48 -61.80 19.79
CA THR A 2 9.84 -60.37 19.87
C THR A 2 10.29 -59.76 18.53
N SER A 3 10.83 -60.56 17.61
CA SER A 3 11.39 -60.09 16.33
C SER A 3 10.33 -59.57 15.35
N GLU A 4 9.20 -60.27 15.18
CA GLU A 4 8.15 -59.87 14.23
C GLU A 4 7.46 -58.55 14.60
N ARG A 5 7.31 -58.28 15.91
CA ARG A 5 6.74 -57.01 16.39
C ARG A 5 7.69 -55.85 16.13
N LEU A 6 8.99 -56.06 16.34
CA LEU A 6 10.02 -55.06 16.09
C LEU A 6 10.09 -54.68 14.60
N VAL A 7 10.04 -55.67 13.70
CA VAL A 7 10.05 -55.47 12.25
C VAL A 7 8.81 -54.68 11.80
N LYS A 8 7.62 -55.03 12.31
CA LYS A 8 6.38 -54.32 11.99
C LYS A 8 6.42 -52.86 12.47
N THR A 9 6.94 -52.60 13.67
CA THR A 9 7.07 -51.24 14.21
C THR A 9 8.05 -50.39 13.39
N VAL A 10 9.20 -50.95 12.99
CA VAL A 10 10.19 -50.25 12.17
C VAL A 10 9.65 -49.93 10.78
N CYS A 11 8.93 -50.87 10.13
CA CYS A 11 8.29 -50.62 8.84
C CYS A 11 7.21 -49.53 8.93
N LEU A 12 6.41 -49.52 10.01
CA LEU A 12 5.38 -48.50 10.22
C LEU A 12 6.00 -47.11 10.44
N LEU A 13 7.07 -47.01 11.22
CA LEU A 13 7.79 -45.76 11.44
C LEU A 13 8.43 -45.24 10.14
N GLY A 14 9.01 -46.14 9.33
CA GLY A 14 9.57 -45.80 8.03
C GLY A 14 8.52 -45.26 7.06
N ALA A 15 7.33 -45.87 7.02
CA ALA A 15 6.22 -45.41 6.18
C ALA A 15 5.69 -44.02 6.60
N VAL A 16 5.59 -43.73 7.90
CA VAL A 16 5.17 -42.42 8.41
C VAL A 16 6.19 -41.32 8.05
N LEU A 17 7.49 -41.61 8.12
CA LEU A 17 8.54 -40.66 7.75
C LEU A 17 8.52 -40.31 6.25
N VAL A 18 8.19 -41.28 5.38
CA VAL A 18 8.07 -41.04 3.93
C VAL A 18 6.83 -40.22 3.58
N LEU A 19 5.73 -40.34 4.33
CA LEU A 19 4.52 -39.53 4.14
C LEU A 19 4.71 -38.06 4.56
N CYS A 20 5.66 -37.77 5.46
CA CYS A 20 6.04 -36.41 5.84
C CYS A 20 7.08 -35.77 4.92
N ALA A 21 7.69 -36.54 4.00
CA ALA A 21 8.46 -36.01 2.89
C ALA A 21 7.49 -35.47 1.82
N GLY A 22 6.68 -34.48 2.20
CA GLY A 22 5.79 -33.78 1.30
C GLY A 22 6.55 -33.34 0.06
N CYS A 23 5.97 -33.57 -1.11
CA CYS A 23 6.53 -33.15 -2.38
C CYS A 23 7.00 -31.70 -2.25
N GLY A 24 8.28 -31.42 -2.45
CA GLY A 24 8.90 -30.09 -2.35
C GLY A 24 8.40 -29.08 -3.41
N ARG A 25 7.13 -29.16 -3.80
CA ARG A 25 6.45 -28.16 -4.60
C ARG A 25 6.26 -26.94 -3.73
N LYS A 26 7.03 -25.90 -4.06
CA LYS A 26 6.76 -24.53 -3.64
C LYS A 26 5.27 -24.26 -3.83
N LEU A 27 4.61 -23.78 -2.77
CA LEU A 27 3.23 -23.29 -2.87
C LEU A 27 3.14 -22.33 -4.06
N PRO A 28 2.11 -22.42 -4.92
CA PRO A 28 1.94 -21.45 -5.99
C PRO A 28 1.92 -20.04 -5.39
N PRO A 29 2.47 -19.04 -6.09
CA PRO A 29 2.39 -17.66 -5.61
C PRO A 29 0.92 -17.29 -5.39
N LEU A 30 0.66 -16.53 -4.34
CA LEU A 30 -0.68 -15.99 -4.12
C LEU A 30 -1.09 -15.15 -5.34
N PRO A 31 -2.38 -15.14 -5.71
CA PRO A 31 -2.85 -14.24 -6.74
C PRO A 31 -2.50 -12.79 -6.37
N PRO A 32 -2.26 -11.90 -7.36
CA PRO A 32 -2.03 -10.50 -7.09
C PRO A 32 -3.17 -9.92 -6.25
N GLY A 33 -2.82 -9.08 -5.27
CA GLY A 33 -3.80 -8.32 -4.52
C GLY A 33 -4.58 -7.35 -5.43
N LEU A 34 -5.73 -6.88 -4.92
CA LEU A 34 -6.43 -5.77 -5.56
C LEU A 34 -5.55 -4.52 -5.56
N PRO A 35 -5.61 -3.68 -6.61
CA PRO A 35 -4.84 -2.44 -6.66
C PRO A 35 -5.32 -1.46 -5.59
N ASP A 36 -4.41 -0.63 -5.12
CA ASP A 36 -4.75 0.49 -4.24
C ASP A 36 -5.75 1.44 -4.92
N PRO A 37 -6.70 2.04 -4.17
CA PRO A 37 -7.73 2.88 -4.76
C PRO A 37 -7.15 4.14 -5.41
N VAL A 38 -6.05 4.66 -4.89
CA VAL A 38 -5.32 5.79 -5.47
C VAL A 38 -3.81 5.63 -5.25
N ARG A 39 -2.99 6.05 -6.22
CA ARG A 39 -1.53 6.11 -6.10
C ARG A 39 -0.97 7.44 -6.58
N ILE A 40 0.13 7.89 -5.97
CA ILE A 40 0.87 9.06 -6.44
C ILE A 40 1.71 8.65 -7.66
N VAL A 41 1.42 9.22 -8.82
CA VAL A 41 2.20 9.05 -10.05
C VAL A 41 3.38 10.01 -10.05
N SER A 42 3.12 11.29 -9.76
CA SER A 42 4.14 12.32 -9.69
C SER A 42 3.80 13.36 -8.63
N ALA A 43 4.83 13.99 -8.06
CA ALA A 43 4.67 15.08 -7.11
C ALA A 43 5.91 15.98 -7.20
N LYS A 44 5.74 17.24 -7.57
CA LYS A 44 6.86 18.18 -7.79
C LYS A 44 6.42 19.63 -7.59
N PHE A 45 7.39 20.48 -7.21
CA PHE A 45 7.20 21.92 -7.30
C PHE A 45 7.13 22.35 -8.77
N ILE A 46 6.15 23.20 -9.09
CA ILE A 46 6.05 23.92 -10.37
C ILE A 46 5.96 25.41 -10.01
N GLY A 47 7.07 26.13 -10.12
CA GLY A 47 7.15 27.50 -9.58
C GLY A 47 7.06 27.49 -8.05
N ASP A 48 6.02 28.13 -7.50
CA ASP A 48 5.78 28.23 -6.06
C ASP A 48 4.66 27.29 -5.56
N GLU A 49 4.03 26.53 -6.45
CA GLU A 49 3.02 25.52 -6.11
C GLU A 49 3.61 24.10 -6.15
N VAL A 50 2.99 23.15 -5.44
CA VAL A 50 3.24 21.72 -5.66
C VAL A 50 2.09 21.11 -6.42
N VAL A 51 2.42 20.39 -7.48
CA VAL A 51 1.47 19.66 -8.31
C VAL A 51 1.68 18.16 -8.09
N VAL A 52 0.58 17.47 -7.80
CA VAL A 52 0.53 16.03 -7.57
C VAL A 52 -0.39 15.39 -8.59
N GLU A 53 0.13 14.45 -9.36
CA GLU A 53 -0.65 13.60 -10.24
C GLU A 53 -0.96 12.30 -9.51
N ALA A 54 -2.24 12.01 -9.39
CA ALA A 54 -2.80 10.87 -8.71
C ALA A 54 -3.50 9.96 -9.72
N GLU A 55 -3.17 8.68 -9.74
CA GLU A 55 -3.95 7.71 -10.50
C GLU A 55 -4.98 7.08 -9.57
N CYS A 56 -6.25 7.28 -9.88
CA CYS A 56 -7.37 6.74 -9.15
C CYS A 56 -7.94 5.53 -9.90
N ASN A 57 -8.00 4.38 -9.23
CA ASN A 57 -8.48 3.12 -9.80
C ASN A 57 -9.96 2.87 -9.48
N VAL A 58 -10.58 3.70 -8.65
CA VAL A 58 -11.92 3.49 -8.09
C VAL A 58 -12.78 4.74 -8.25
N ALA A 59 -14.04 4.54 -8.64
CA ALA A 59 -15.03 5.59 -8.82
C ALA A 59 -15.97 5.79 -7.62
N GLY A 60 -16.62 6.95 -7.58
CA GLY A 60 -17.68 7.31 -6.64
C GLY A 60 -17.19 7.70 -5.26
N GLY A 61 -16.03 8.34 -5.18
CA GLY A 61 -15.45 8.89 -3.94
C GLY A 61 -14.76 10.23 -4.20
N ASN A 62 -13.94 10.66 -3.25
CA ASN A 62 -13.09 11.85 -3.39
C ASN A 62 -11.63 11.49 -3.15
N VAL A 63 -10.73 12.09 -3.93
CA VAL A 63 -9.28 12.07 -3.68
C VAL A 63 -8.90 13.38 -3.01
N LEU A 64 -8.27 13.28 -1.86
CA LEU A 64 -7.78 14.40 -1.07
C LEU A 64 -6.26 14.45 -1.15
N LEU A 65 -5.71 15.64 -1.39
CA LEU A 65 -4.30 15.91 -1.19
C LEU A 65 -4.08 16.37 0.24
N LEU A 66 -3.30 15.61 1.00
CA LEU A 66 -2.92 15.92 2.37
C LEU A 66 -1.45 16.32 2.39
N GLY A 67 -1.12 17.44 3.03
CA GLY A 67 0.23 17.98 3.04
C GLY A 67 0.61 18.56 4.39
N LYS A 68 1.91 18.47 4.72
CA LYS A 68 2.52 19.15 5.86
C LYS A 68 3.99 19.48 5.59
N PRO A 69 4.57 20.50 6.26
CA PRO A 69 6.00 20.71 6.21
C PRO A 69 6.75 19.50 6.79
N LYS A 70 7.97 19.26 6.30
CA LYS A 70 8.82 18.19 6.83
C LYS A 70 9.20 18.50 8.29
N GLY A 71 8.52 17.84 9.22
CA GLY A 71 8.86 17.83 10.64
C GLY A 71 9.88 16.74 11.02
N ILE A 72 9.87 16.35 12.29
CA ILE A 72 10.75 15.31 12.86
C ILE A 72 10.48 13.94 12.21
N CYS A 73 9.21 13.61 11.94
CA CYS A 73 8.81 12.32 11.36
C CYS A 73 7.96 12.50 10.08
N PRO A 74 8.45 12.10 8.90
CA PRO A 74 7.67 12.11 7.66
C PRO A 74 6.60 11.00 7.63
N SER A 75 6.75 9.96 8.46
CA SER A 75 5.80 8.84 8.53
C SER A 75 4.58 9.13 9.41
N CYS A 76 4.70 10.03 10.40
CA CYS A 76 3.56 10.43 11.23
C CYS A 76 2.47 11.05 10.36
N THR A 77 1.22 10.75 10.67
CA THR A 77 0.05 11.32 10.00
C THR A 77 -0.52 12.53 10.75
N ASP A 78 0.02 12.81 11.93
CA ASP A 78 -0.28 14.03 12.70
C ASP A 78 0.03 15.27 11.85
N ASP A 79 -0.75 16.33 12.05
CA ASP A 79 -0.60 17.64 11.41
C ASP A 79 -0.76 17.63 9.87
N LEU A 80 -1.26 16.54 9.28
CA LEU A 80 -1.64 16.55 7.86
C LEU A 80 -2.82 17.48 7.65
N VAL A 81 -2.64 18.47 6.78
CA VAL A 81 -3.68 19.43 6.40
C VAL A 81 -4.16 19.11 4.99
N GLN A 82 -5.47 19.17 4.77
CA GLN A 82 -6.04 19.07 3.43
C GLN A 82 -5.64 20.29 2.59
N LYS A 83 -4.99 20.04 1.46
CA LYS A 83 -4.52 21.07 0.51
C LYS A 83 -5.45 21.20 -0.70
N ASP A 84 -6.00 20.09 -1.17
CA ASP A 84 -6.92 20.04 -2.30
C ASP A 84 -7.83 18.81 -2.20
N GLU A 85 -8.94 18.83 -2.92
CA GLU A 85 -9.88 17.71 -3.04
C GLU A 85 -10.53 17.70 -4.42
N LYS A 86 -10.63 16.51 -5.02
CA LYS A 86 -11.27 16.28 -6.31
C LYS A 86 -12.20 15.07 -6.25
N PRO A 87 -13.38 15.13 -6.90
CA PRO A 87 -14.21 13.95 -7.06
C PRO A 87 -13.52 12.93 -7.98
N ALA A 88 -13.61 11.65 -7.59
CA ALA A 88 -13.20 10.52 -8.41
C ALA A 88 -14.43 9.93 -9.10
N GLU A 89 -14.90 10.58 -10.16
CA GLU A 89 -16.10 10.14 -10.91
C GLU A 89 -15.82 8.86 -11.69
N GLU A 90 -14.61 8.73 -12.22
CA GLU A 90 -14.14 7.57 -12.99
C GLU A 90 -12.69 7.23 -12.65
N ALA A 91 -12.23 6.07 -13.12
CA ALA A 91 -10.84 5.67 -12.98
C ALA A 91 -9.97 6.49 -13.95
N ALA A 92 -9.16 7.40 -13.43
CA ALA A 92 -8.41 8.36 -14.22
C ALA A 92 -7.19 8.90 -13.47
N VAL A 93 -6.31 9.60 -14.20
CA VAL A 93 -5.28 10.43 -13.61
C VAL A 93 -5.88 11.80 -13.26
N ILE A 94 -5.84 12.14 -11.98
CA ILE A 94 -6.37 13.36 -11.40
C ILE A 94 -5.19 14.24 -10.98
N ARG A 95 -5.29 15.53 -11.25
CA ARG A 95 -4.31 16.53 -10.80
C ARG A 95 -4.82 17.26 -9.57
N LEU A 96 -4.02 17.23 -8.51
CA LEU A 96 -4.23 17.95 -7.26
C LEU A 96 -3.10 18.96 -7.05
N THR A 97 -3.40 20.10 -6.43
CA THR A 97 -2.41 21.18 -6.28
C THR A 97 -2.38 21.72 -4.85
N ASP A 98 -1.18 21.89 -4.28
CA ASP A 98 -0.96 22.77 -3.13
C ASP A 98 -0.44 24.13 -3.65
N PRO A 99 -1.31 25.16 -3.70
CA PRO A 99 -0.96 26.46 -4.30
C PRO A 99 -0.04 27.30 -3.40
N ARG A 100 0.10 26.94 -2.11
CA ARG A 100 0.94 27.67 -1.16
C ARG A 100 1.56 26.68 -0.17
N PRO A 101 2.58 25.94 -0.60
CA PRO A 101 3.32 25.03 0.26
C PRO A 101 3.94 25.78 1.44
N ASP A 102 3.76 25.26 2.66
CA ASP A 102 4.18 25.94 3.89
C ASP A 102 5.71 26.04 4.04
N ALA A 103 6.44 25.17 3.33
CA ALA A 103 7.89 25.08 3.37
C ALA A 103 8.46 24.60 2.02
N PRO A 104 9.75 24.84 1.73
CA PRO A 104 10.42 24.30 0.55
C PRO A 104 10.64 22.77 0.60
N TYR A 105 10.33 22.15 1.75
CA TYR A 105 10.36 20.70 1.97
C TYR A 105 9.03 20.27 2.58
N MET A 106 8.23 19.56 1.79
CA MET A 106 6.89 19.12 2.16
C MET A 106 6.78 17.60 2.14
N VAL A 107 5.83 17.09 2.91
CA VAL A 107 5.41 15.69 2.93
C VAL A 107 3.95 15.64 2.49
N TYR A 108 3.68 14.90 1.41
CA TYR A 108 2.33 14.73 0.88
C TYR A 108 1.87 13.27 0.97
N ARG A 109 0.57 13.10 1.11
CA ARG A 109 -0.15 11.83 0.98
C ARG A 109 -1.43 12.08 0.18
N LEU A 110 -1.90 11.05 -0.51
CA LEU A 110 -3.25 11.06 -1.04
C LEU A 110 -4.15 10.25 -0.12
N ALA A 111 -5.37 10.71 0.08
CA ALA A 111 -6.41 9.93 0.70
C ALA A 111 -7.59 9.72 -0.25
N PHE A 112 -8.17 8.52 -0.24
CA PHE A 112 -9.43 8.23 -0.92
C PHE A 112 -10.53 8.10 0.13
N ARG A 113 -11.61 8.87 -0.05
CA ARG A 113 -12.76 8.90 0.86
C ARG A 113 -14.03 8.48 0.11
N LYS A 114 -14.75 7.48 0.63
CA LYS A 114 -16.06 7.04 0.11
C LYS A 114 -16.97 6.62 1.25
N GLY A 115 -17.97 7.44 1.57
CA GLY A 115 -18.80 7.23 2.76
C GLY A 115 -17.94 7.25 4.03
N SER A 116 -17.99 6.17 4.81
CA SER A 116 -17.15 5.99 6.01
C SER A 116 -15.76 5.40 5.71
N LEU A 117 -15.49 4.97 4.47
CA LEU A 117 -14.19 4.44 4.09
C LEU A 117 -13.19 5.56 3.90
N PHE A 118 -12.05 5.43 4.56
CA PHE A 118 -10.90 6.31 4.42
C PHE A 118 -9.65 5.46 4.22
N TRP A 119 -9.00 5.65 3.08
CA TRP A 119 -7.74 4.99 2.73
C TRP A 119 -6.70 6.05 2.42
N MET A 120 -5.42 5.79 2.69
CA MET A 120 -4.35 6.78 2.50
C MET A 120 -3.06 6.12 2.00
N THR A 121 -2.36 6.82 1.10
CA THR A 121 -1.07 6.38 0.57
C THR A 121 0.05 6.51 1.60
N ASP A 122 1.19 5.89 1.29
CA ASP A 122 2.47 6.23 1.90
C ASP A 122 2.85 7.70 1.69
N ALA A 123 3.76 8.17 2.53
CA ALA A 123 4.29 9.53 2.48
C ALA A 123 5.19 9.73 1.25
N LYS A 124 4.99 10.84 0.54
CA LYS A 124 5.85 11.33 -0.53
C LYS A 124 6.51 12.64 -0.10
N VAL A 125 7.82 12.63 0.05
CA VAL A 125 8.59 13.85 0.31
C VAL A 125 8.83 14.58 -1.01
N VAL A 126 8.56 15.88 -1.02
CA VAL A 126 8.77 16.77 -2.17
C VAL A 126 9.62 17.95 -1.72
N ARG A 127 10.63 18.30 -2.51
CA ARG A 127 11.53 19.44 -2.28
C ARG A 127 11.55 20.34 -3.51
N LYS A 128 11.72 21.65 -3.28
CA LYS A 128 11.91 22.64 -4.35
C LYS A 128 13.25 22.43 -5.06
#